data_AF-A0A498FD84-F1
#
_entry.id   AF-A0A498FD84-F1
#
_cell.length_a   1.000
_cell.length_b   1.000
_cell.length_c   1.000
_cell.angle_alpha   90.00
_cell.angle_beta   90.00
_cell.angle_gamma   90.00
#
_symmetry.space_group_name_H-M   'P 1'
#
loop_
_entity.id
_entity.type
_entity.pdbx_description
1 polymer ?
#
loop_
_entity_poly.entity_id
_entity_poly.type
_entity_poly.pdbx_seq_one_letter_code
_entity_poly.pdbx_strand_id
1 'polypeptide(L)' 'CADLDAVERYYPYGYEVDTGLVDDAIEEYDLLATGGSDAHDETLGRAGPPESEFARFAAAVDGL' A
#
# COMPACT_ATOMS: atom_id res chain seq x y z
N CYS A 1 -1.84 23.19 -1.38
CA CYS A 1 -1.57 21.77 -1.10
C CYS A 1 -1.61 21.03 -2.41
N ALA A 2 -0.73 20.04 -2.59
CA ALA A 2 -0.99 18.97 -3.54
C ALA A 2 -1.83 17.90 -2.81
N ASP A 3 -2.73 17.26 -3.54
CA ASP A 3 -3.49 16.09 -3.06
C ASP A 3 -2.53 14.89 -2.88
N LEU A 4 -2.96 13.88 -2.12
CA LEU A 4 -2.16 12.68 -1.87
C LEU A 4 -2.42 11.64 -2.97
N ASP A 5 -1.37 11.05 -3.53
CA ASP A 5 -1.50 10.06 -4.62
C ASP A 5 -1.62 8.60 -4.14
N ALA A 6 -1.11 8.30 -2.94
CA ALA A 6 -0.96 6.93 -2.44
C ALA A 6 -0.95 6.84 -0.92
N VAL A 7 -1.31 5.67 -0.38
CA VAL A 7 -1.23 5.36 1.05
C VAL A 7 -0.71 3.94 1.28
N GLU A 8 0.01 3.71 2.38
CA GLU A 8 0.40 2.36 2.80
C GLU A 8 -0.76 1.67 3.51
N ARG A 9 -1.24 0.57 2.91
CA ARG A 9 -2.31 -0.28 3.43
C ARG A 9 -1.73 -1.61 3.93
N TYR A 10 -0.80 -2.20 3.20
CA TYR A 10 -0.39 -3.60 3.42
C TYR A 10 0.82 -3.73 4.34
N TYR A 11 0.63 -3.40 5.62
CA TYR A 11 1.68 -3.49 6.64
C TYR A 11 1.43 -4.64 7.65
N PRO A 12 2.43 -5.50 7.93
CA PRO A 12 2.26 -6.64 8.83
C PRO A 12 2.45 -6.23 10.31
N TYR A 13 1.41 -5.66 10.92
CA TYR A 13 1.44 -5.21 12.34
C TYR A 13 1.78 -6.29 13.38
N GLY A 14 1.66 -7.58 13.02
CA GLY A 14 1.87 -8.70 13.93
C GLY A 14 0.67 -9.00 14.85
N TYR A 15 -0.42 -8.26 14.70
CA TYR A 15 -1.72 -8.46 15.34
C TYR A 15 -2.82 -7.92 14.43
N GLU A 16 -4.08 -8.25 14.72
CA GLU A 16 -5.23 -7.76 13.95
C GLU A 16 -5.42 -6.25 14.18
N VAL A 17 -5.46 -5.50 13.09
CA VAL A 17 -5.72 -4.05 13.07
C VAL A 17 -6.92 -3.79 12.17
N ASP A 18 -7.81 -2.92 12.62
CA ASP A 18 -8.90 -2.44 11.80
C ASP A 18 -8.35 -1.47 10.73
N THR A 19 -8.44 -1.88 9.47
CA THR A 19 -8.00 -1.10 8.31
C THR A 19 -9.15 -0.39 7.60
N GLY A 20 -10.40 -0.50 8.09
CA GLY A 20 -11.58 -0.01 7.38
C GLY A 20 -11.51 1.46 7.01
N LEU A 21 -11.01 2.32 7.92
CA LEU A 21 -10.86 3.75 7.63
C LEU A 21 -9.86 4.05 6.49
N VAL A 22 -8.82 3.22 6.36
CA VAL A 22 -7.84 3.35 5.26
C VAL A 22 -8.44 2.84 3.96
N ASP A 23 -9.17 1.72 4.03
CA ASP A 23 -9.86 1.13 2.88
C ASP A 23 -10.93 2.11 2.33
N ASP A 24 -11.72 2.76 3.21
CA ASP A 24 -12.69 3.80 2.86
C ASP A 24 -12.03 5.02 2.20
N ALA A 25 -10.90 5.48 2.75
CA ALA A 25 -10.16 6.61 2.19
C ALA A 25 -9.54 6.30 0.83
N ILE A 26 -9.08 5.06 0.61
CA ILE A 26 -8.60 4.60 -0.70
C ILE A 26 -9.71 4.70 -1.74
N GLU A 27 -10.93 4.27 -1.41
CA GLU A 27 -12.07 4.37 -2.32
C GLU A 27 -12.52 5.82 -2.54
N GLU A 28 -12.64 6.62 -1.48
CA GLU A 28 -13.15 8.00 -1.57
C GLU A 28 -12.24 8.91 -2.42
N TYR A 29 -10.92 8.73 -2.29
CA TYR A 29 -9.92 9.62 -2.89
C TYR A 29 -9.14 8.98 -4.05
N ASP A 30 -9.52 7.78 -4.50
CA ASP A 30 -8.84 7.00 -5.56
C ASP A 30 -7.32 6.86 -5.34
N LEU A 31 -6.93 6.59 -4.08
CA LEU A 31 -5.52 6.47 -3.72
C LEU A 31 -4.93 5.16 -4.22
N LEU A 32 -3.66 5.18 -4.61
CA LEU A 32 -2.91 3.95 -4.85
C LEU A 32 -2.62 3.26 -3.51
N ALA A 33 -3.07 2.00 -3.37
CA ALA A 33 -2.79 1.19 -2.19
C ALA A 33 -1.41 0.54 -2.30
N THR A 34 -0.51 0.94 -1.42
CA THR A 34 0.88 0.46 -1.36
C THR A 34 1.11 -0.35 -0.09
N GLY A 35 2.32 -0.87 0.08
CA GLY A 35 2.78 -1.35 1.37
C GLY A 35 3.98 -2.28 1.28
N GLY A 36 4.52 -2.59 2.44
CA GLY A 36 5.60 -3.53 2.58
C GLY A 36 5.75 -4.00 4.02
N SER A 37 6.71 -4.90 4.24
CA SER A 37 7.05 -5.35 5.58
C SER A 37 7.92 -4.36 6.35
N ASP A 38 8.38 -3.29 5.71
CA ASP A 38 9.43 -2.39 6.20
C ASP A 38 10.59 -3.19 6.81
N ALA A 39 11.18 -4.06 5.98
CA ALA A 39 12.15 -5.05 6.45
C ALA A 39 13.40 -4.35 7.01
N HIS A 40 13.66 -4.57 8.30
CA HIS A 40 14.90 -4.19 8.98
C HIS A 40 15.83 -5.41 9.22
N ASP A 41 15.38 -6.59 8.82
CA ASP A 41 16.15 -7.84 8.85
C ASP A 41 16.60 -8.26 7.43
N GLU A 42 17.20 -9.44 7.30
CA GLU A 42 17.76 -9.94 6.04
C GLU A 42 16.72 -10.58 5.09
N THR A 43 15.44 -10.64 5.48
CA THR A 43 14.36 -11.29 4.70
C THR A 43 13.52 -10.27 3.94
N LEU A 44 13.60 -10.31 2.61
CA LEU A 44 12.81 -9.46 1.73
C LEU A 44 11.50 -10.11 1.29
N GLY A 45 10.54 -9.30 0.85
CA GLY A 45 9.30 -9.78 0.20
C GLY A 45 8.30 -10.46 1.14
N ARG A 46 8.38 -10.19 2.45
CA ARG A 46 7.50 -10.79 3.46
C ARG A 46 6.05 -10.29 3.39
N ALA A 47 5.87 -9.02 3.04
CA ALA A 47 4.57 -8.39 2.88
C ALA A 47 4.63 -7.35 1.77
N GLY A 48 3.46 -7.02 1.23
CA GLY A 48 3.27 -6.03 0.19
C GLY A 48 1.84 -6.07 -0.35
N PRO A 49 1.50 -5.16 -1.28
CA PRO A 49 0.20 -5.15 -1.94
C PRO A 49 -0.05 -6.45 -2.72
N PRO A 50 -1.32 -6.84 -2.91
CA PRO A 50 -1.67 -7.87 -3.88
C PRO A 50 -1.30 -7.42 -5.30
N GLU A 51 -1.18 -8.40 -6.20
CA GLU A 51 -0.77 -8.16 -7.59
C GLU A 51 -1.59 -7.07 -8.30
N SER A 52 -2.90 -7.00 -8.02
CA SER A 52 -3.79 -5.99 -8.62
C SER A 52 -3.44 -4.57 -8.21
N GLU A 53 -3.14 -4.33 -6.94
CA GLU A 53 -2.77 -3.00 -6.45
C GLU A 53 -1.35 -2.63 -6.89
N PHE A 54 -0.44 -3.61 -6.93
CA PHE A 54 0.88 -3.38 -7.52
C PHE A 54 0.79 -3.00 -9.00
N ALA A 55 -0.09 -3.66 -9.78
CA ALA A 55 -0.29 -3.33 -11.19
C ALA A 55 -0.86 -1.90 -11.37
N ARG A 56 -1.78 -1.46 -10.51
CA ARG A 56 -2.27 -0.07 -10.50
C ARG A 56 -1.16 0.91 -10.21
N PHE A 57 -0.33 0.63 -9.21
CA PHE A 57 0.82 1.45 -8.86
C PHE A 57 1.83 1.55 -10.01
N ALA A 58 2.23 0.41 -10.59
CA ALA A 58 3.19 0.38 -11.70
C ALA A 58 2.69 1.14 -12.94
N ALA A 59 1.37 1.08 -13.22
CA ALA A 59 0.79 1.84 -14.32
C ALA A 59 0.79 3.37 -14.09
N ALA A 60 0.85 3.82 -12.84
CA ALA A 60 0.80 5.23 -12.46
C ALA A 60 2.18 5.88 -12.28
N VAL A 61 3.24 5.09 -12.15
CA VAL A 61 4.61 5.56 -11.88
C VAL A 61 5.50 5.34 -13.10
N ASP A 62 5.97 6.44 -13.69
CA ASP A 62 6.85 6.39 -14.84
C ASP A 62 8.15 5.63 -14.54
N GLY A 63 8.47 4.62 -15.37
CA GLY A 63 9.76 3.91 -15.34
C GLY A 63 9.78 2.63 -14.48
N LEU A 64 8.63 2.13 -14.04
CA LEU A 64 8.46 0.79 -13.46
C LEU A 64 7.99 -0.25 -14.48
#